data_AF-A0A147KL28-F1
#
_entry.id   AF-A0A147KL28-F1
#
_cell.length_a   1.000
_cell.length_b   1.000
_cell.length_c   1.000
_cell.angle_alpha   90.00
_cell.angle_beta   90.00
_cell.angle_gamma   90.00
#
_symmetry.space_group_name_H-M   'P 1'
#
loop_
_entity.id
_entity.type
_entity.pdbx_description
1 polymer ?
#
loop_
_entity_poly.entity_id
_entity_poly.type
_entity_poly.pdbx_seq_one_letter_code
_entity_poly.pdbx_strand_id
1 'polypeptide(L)'
;MTPTPKTPDGQETDEVYRVRGQRVWRDGAELSTRRIEALAARLAAVARARREAELRAAYPVGTRVWLRGDPTPRTVTGYTDSPGLPPSLRLSGHTIARPRQVTRNPPT
;
A
#
# COMPACT_ATOMS: atom_id res chain seq x y z
N MET A 1 -35.26 -11.15 -28.63
CA MET A 1 -33.85 -10.84 -28.33
C MET A 1 -33.74 -10.72 -26.82
N THR A 2 -33.18 -11.74 -26.17
CA THR A 2 -33.06 -11.77 -24.71
C THR A 2 -31.71 -11.13 -24.34
N PRO A 3 -31.66 -10.09 -23.48
CA PRO A 3 -30.39 -9.52 -23.07
C PRO A 3 -29.63 -10.53 -22.19
N THR A 4 -28.42 -10.86 -22.60
CA THR A 4 -27.46 -11.63 -21.81
C THR A 4 -27.15 -10.86 -20.51
N PRO A 5 -27.27 -11.46 -19.32
CA PRO A 5 -26.86 -10.80 -18.10
C PRO A 5 -25.35 -10.57 -18.11
N LYS A 6 -24.95 -9.34 -17.80
CA LYS A 6 -23.56 -8.94 -17.58
C LYS A 6 -22.98 -9.80 -16.45
N THR A 7 -21.77 -10.29 -16.69
CA THR A 7 -20.90 -10.96 -15.72
C THR A 7 -20.92 -10.20 -14.38
N PRO A 8 -21.19 -10.86 -13.24
CA PRO A 8 -21.11 -10.18 -11.97
C PRO A 8 -19.67 -9.75 -11.71
N ASP A 9 -19.57 -8.53 -11.16
CA ASP A 9 -18.40 -7.96 -10.52
C ASP A 9 -17.59 -9.00 -9.75
N GLY A 10 -16.27 -8.85 -9.79
CA GLY A 10 -15.31 -9.79 -9.22
C GLY A 10 -15.73 -10.27 -7.83
N GLN A 11 -16.10 -11.54 -7.74
CA GLN A 11 -16.36 -12.20 -6.48
C GLN A 11 -15.09 -12.14 -5.63
N GLU A 12 -15.20 -11.51 -4.46
CA GLU A 12 -14.21 -11.62 -3.40
C GLU A 12 -14.28 -13.06 -2.87
N THR A 13 -13.47 -13.96 -3.41
CA THR A 13 -13.33 -15.31 -2.89
C THR A 13 -12.29 -15.31 -1.77
N ASP A 14 -12.73 -15.57 -0.54
CA ASP A 14 -11.84 -15.80 0.60
C ASP A 14 -10.99 -17.05 0.33
N GLU A 15 -9.73 -16.85 -0.04
CA GLU A 15 -8.76 -17.93 -0.19
C GLU A 15 -8.16 -18.26 1.19
N VAL A 16 -8.52 -19.43 1.75
CA VAL A 16 -8.02 -19.87 3.05
C VAL A 16 -6.74 -20.69 2.90
N TYR A 17 -5.66 -20.21 3.52
CA TYR A 17 -4.38 -20.89 3.58
C TYR A 17 -4.08 -21.38 4.99
N ARG A 18 -3.66 -22.64 5.14
CA ARG A 18 -3.17 -23.18 6.40
C ARG A 18 -1.65 -23.06 6.45
N VAL A 19 -1.09 -22.53 7.53
CA VAL A 19 0.36 -22.41 7.73
C VAL A 19 0.77 -23.20 8.98
N ARG A 20 1.83 -24.01 8.89
CA ARG A 20 2.43 -24.73 10.03
C ARG A 20 3.94 -24.83 9.83
N GLY A 21 4.70 -24.15 10.69
CA GLY A 21 6.15 -24.03 10.51
C GLY A 21 6.45 -23.35 9.17
N GLN A 22 7.26 -24.00 8.33
CA GLN A 22 7.64 -23.50 7.00
C GLN A 22 6.72 -24.00 5.87
N ARG A 23 5.64 -24.72 6.20
CA ARG A 23 4.77 -25.37 5.22
C ARG A 23 3.44 -24.62 5.10
N VAL A 24 2.93 -24.50 3.88
CA VAL A 24 1.67 -23.81 3.56
C VAL A 24 0.80 -24.75 2.73
N TRP A 25 -0.48 -24.89 3.10
CA TRP A 25 -1.46 -25.71 2.39
C TRP A 25 -2.64 -24.88 1.91
N ARG A 26 -3.22 -25.30 0.79
CA ARG A 26 -4.50 -24.83 0.26
C ARG A 26 -5.29 -26.05 -0.23
N ASP A 27 -6.57 -26.13 0.12
CA ASP A 27 -7.47 -27.22 -0.34
C ASP A 27 -6.90 -28.62 -0.08
N GLY A 28 -6.19 -28.80 1.05
CA GLY A 28 -5.54 -30.05 1.45
C GLY A 28 -4.20 -30.36 0.77
N ALA A 29 -3.79 -29.57 -0.22
CA ALA A 29 -2.51 -29.73 -0.93
C ALA A 29 -1.44 -28.77 -0.40
N GLU A 30 -0.22 -29.27 -0.19
CA GLU A 30 0.92 -28.41 0.16
C GLU A 30 1.35 -27.59 -1.06
N LEU A 31 1.58 -26.30 -0.85
CA LEU A 31 2.07 -25.40 -1.87
C LEU A 31 3.57 -25.61 -2.07
N SER A 32 3.97 -25.65 -3.35
CA SER A 32 5.39 -25.62 -3.71
C SER A 32 6.02 -24.26 -3.37
N THR A 33 7.35 -24.25 -3.17
CA THR A 33 8.12 -23.03 -2.92
C THR A 33 7.81 -21.92 -3.93
N ARG A 34 7.77 -22.25 -5.23
CA ARG A 34 7.44 -21.29 -6.30
C ARG A 34 6.04 -20.68 -6.13
N ARG A 35 5.05 -21.45 -5.69
CA ARG A 35 3.70 -20.92 -5.41
C ARG A 35 3.69 -20.05 -4.16
N ILE A 36 4.47 -20.39 -3.14
CA ILE A 36 4.63 -19.58 -1.93
C ILE A 36 5.28 -18.23 -2.28
N GLU A 37 6.33 -18.22 -3.09
CA GLU A 37 6.99 -16.99 -3.55
C GLU A 37 6.04 -16.09 -4.38
N ALA A 38 5.30 -16.70 -5.31
CA ALA A 38 4.31 -15.97 -6.10
C ALA A 38 3.18 -15.38 -5.23
N LEU A 39 2.72 -16.12 -4.23
CA LEU A 39 1.74 -15.65 -3.25
C LEU A 39 2.31 -14.49 -2.41
N ALA A 40 3.54 -14.63 -1.91
CA ALA A 40 4.21 -13.58 -1.14
C ALA A 40 4.37 -12.28 -1.96
N ALA A 41 4.75 -12.38 -3.23
CA ALA A 41 4.86 -11.23 -4.12
C ALA A 41 3.51 -10.53 -4.35
N ARG A 42 2.43 -11.32 -4.56
CA ARG A 42 1.07 -10.78 -4.70
C ARG A 42 0.60 -10.08 -3.41
N LEU A 43 0.77 -10.71 -2.27
CA LEU A 43 0.41 -10.12 -0.96
C LEU A 43 1.22 -8.85 -0.67
N ALA A 44 2.51 -8.84 -1.00
CA ALA A 44 3.36 -7.65 -0.87
C ALA A 44 2.86 -6.50 -1.77
N ALA A 45 2.46 -6.80 -3.01
CA ALA A 45 1.88 -5.81 -3.92
C ALA A 45 0.55 -5.24 -3.39
N VAL A 46 -0.34 -6.09 -2.88
CA VAL A 46 -1.62 -5.67 -2.27
C VAL A 46 -1.36 -4.80 -1.03
N ALA A 47 -0.49 -5.23 -0.12
CA ALA A 47 -0.14 -4.47 1.08
C ALA A 47 0.47 -3.11 0.74
N ARG A 48 1.31 -3.05 -0.30
CA ARG A 48 1.86 -1.79 -0.82
C ARG A 48 0.75 -0.87 -1.34
N ALA A 49 -0.16 -1.38 -2.16
CA ALA A 49 -1.27 -0.60 -2.72
C ALA A 49 -2.19 -0.04 -1.63
N ARG A 50 -2.53 -0.86 -0.61
CA ARG A 50 -3.33 -0.40 0.54
C ARG A 50 -2.64 0.70 1.33
N ARG A 51 -1.36 0.54 1.66
CA ARG A 51 -0.56 1.58 2.34
C ARG A 51 -0.48 2.87 1.53
N GLU A 52 -0.37 2.78 0.21
CA GLU A 52 -0.36 3.96 -0.65
C GLU A 52 -1.72 4.66 -0.65
N ALA A 53 -2.83 3.92 -0.71
CA ALA A 53 -4.17 4.48 -0.63
C ALA A 53 -4.40 5.19 0.72
N GLU A 54 -4.02 4.55 1.82
CA GLU A 54 -4.03 5.14 3.17
C GLU A 54 -3.19 6.42 3.23
N LEU A 55 -1.99 6.40 2.62
CA LEU A 55 -1.11 7.55 2.59
C LEU A 55 -1.73 8.73 1.83
N ARG A 56 -2.31 8.45 0.65
CA ARG A 56 -2.98 9.44 -0.20
C ARG A 56 -4.21 10.03 0.49
N ALA A 57 -4.95 9.21 1.25
CA ALA A 57 -6.10 9.67 2.04
C ALA A 57 -5.68 10.53 3.23
N ALA A 58 -4.60 10.16 3.93
CA ALA A 58 -4.11 10.89 5.10
C ALA A 58 -3.45 12.23 4.74
N TYR A 59 -2.75 12.28 3.60
CA TYR A 59 -1.98 13.43 3.12
C TYR A 59 -2.25 13.73 1.64
N PRO A 60 -3.45 14.19 1.26
CA PRO A 60 -3.76 14.56 -0.12
C PRO A 60 -2.76 15.58 -0.71
N VAL A 61 -2.60 15.58 -2.03
CA VAL A 61 -1.82 16.63 -2.71
C VAL A 61 -2.40 18.00 -2.38
N GLY A 62 -1.53 18.97 -2.07
CA GLY A 62 -1.91 20.28 -1.56
C GLY A 62 -1.96 20.40 -0.03
N THR A 63 -1.91 19.27 0.70
CA THR A 63 -1.86 19.29 2.18
C THR A 63 -0.58 19.96 2.66
N ARG A 64 -0.70 20.85 3.64
CA ARG A 64 0.45 21.41 4.37
C ARG A 64 0.86 20.48 5.51
N VAL A 65 2.16 20.19 5.58
CA VAL A 65 2.77 19.33 6.59
C VAL A 65 4.07 19.94 7.08
N TRP A 66 4.50 19.56 8.28
CA TRP A 66 5.78 19.94 8.86
C TRP A 66 6.66 18.72 8.99
N LEU A 67 7.95 18.88 8.68
CA LEU A 67 8.92 17.86 9.01
C LEU A 67 9.24 17.96 10.50
N ARG A 68 9.48 16.82 11.15
CA ARG A 68 9.92 16.80 12.55
C ARG A 68 11.19 17.63 12.70
N GLY A 69 11.13 18.70 13.51
CA GLY A 69 12.25 19.61 13.77
C GLY A 69 12.43 20.72 12.73
N ASP A 70 11.55 20.84 11.72
CA ASP A 70 11.52 21.96 10.77
C ASP A 70 10.26 22.80 11.02
N PRO A 71 10.38 24.08 11.43
CA PRO A 71 9.23 24.96 11.62
C PRO A 71 8.58 25.37 10.30
N THR A 72 9.25 25.16 9.17
CA THR A 72 8.78 25.57 7.85
C THR A 72 7.76 24.56 7.32
N PRO A 73 6.51 24.98 7.03
CA PRO A 73 5.54 24.11 6.40
C PRO A 73 5.97 23.78 4.98
N ARG A 74 5.70 22.54 4.56
CA ARG A 74 5.87 22.07 3.20
C ARG A 74 4.55 21.57 2.65
N THR A 75 4.36 21.69 1.35
CA THR A 75 3.16 21.23 0.68
C THR A 75 3.41 19.86 0.06
N VAL A 76 2.50 18.91 0.26
CA VAL A 76 2.52 17.62 -0.46
C VAL A 76 2.28 17.89 -1.94
N THR A 77 3.25 17.54 -2.78
CA THR A 77 3.20 17.70 -4.24
C THR A 77 2.98 16.38 -4.98
N GLY A 78 3.11 15.25 -4.29
CA GLY A 78 2.88 13.93 -4.85
C GLY A 78 3.44 12.83 -3.96
N TYR A 79 3.68 11.68 -4.57
CA TYR A 79 4.16 10.48 -3.89
C TYR A 79 5.27 9.85 -4.73
N THR A 80 6.23 9.22 -4.07
CA THR A 80 7.29 8.49 -4.76
C THR A 80 6.94 7.01 -4.83
N ASP A 81 7.00 6.45 -6.03
CA ASP A 81 6.77 5.04 -6.29
C ASP A 81 8.11 4.34 -6.58
N SER A 82 8.82 3.91 -5.53
CA SER A 82 10.11 3.22 -5.68
C SER A 82 9.93 1.72 -5.40
N PRO A 83 10.22 0.82 -6.36
CA PRO A 83 10.11 -0.62 -6.16
C PRO A 83 10.89 -1.07 -4.92
N GLY A 84 10.27 -1.90 -4.08
CA GLY A 84 10.90 -2.42 -2.85
C GLY A 84 10.98 -1.43 -1.68
N LEU A 85 10.69 -0.14 -1.87
CA LEU A 85 10.61 0.83 -0.77
C LEU A 85 9.17 1.11 -0.34
N PRO A 86 8.94 1.45 0.95
CA PRO A 86 7.65 1.94 1.42
C PRO A 86 7.26 3.25 0.69
N PRO A 87 5.96 3.48 0.46
CA PRO A 87 5.49 4.72 -0.14
C PRO A 87 5.88 5.93 0.71
N SER A 88 6.34 6.99 0.04
CA SER A 88 6.83 8.22 0.67
C SER A 88 6.19 9.45 0.02
N LEU A 89 6.17 10.54 0.77
CA LEU A 89 5.61 11.83 0.33
C LEU A 89 6.66 12.61 -0.44
N ARG A 90 6.27 13.16 -1.60
CA ARG A 90 7.01 14.22 -2.28
C ARG A 90 6.46 15.55 -1.81
N LEU A 91 7.33 16.39 -1.28
CA LEU A 91 7.01 17.69 -0.70
C LEU A 91 7.59 18.82 -1.56
N SER A 92 7.10 20.04 -1.36
CA SER A 92 7.66 21.26 -1.97
C SER A 92 9.16 21.39 -1.65
N GLY A 93 9.92 21.97 -2.59
CA GLY A 93 11.38 22.07 -2.46
C GLY A 93 12.10 20.73 -2.63
N HIS A 94 11.64 19.87 -3.56
CA HIS A 94 12.27 18.59 -3.93
C HIS A 94 12.49 17.59 -2.78
N THR A 95 11.74 17.73 -1.70
CA THR A 95 11.99 16.96 -0.49
C THR A 95 11.15 15.69 -0.46
N ILE A 96 11.76 14.57 -0.06
CA ILE A 96 11.08 13.28 0.08
C ILE A 96 11.07 12.92 1.57
N ALA A 97 9.90 12.61 2.11
CA ALA A 97 9.75 12.30 3.52
C ALA A 97 8.88 11.05 3.72
N ARG A 98 9.26 10.24 4.71
CA ARG A 98 8.39 9.15 5.17
C ARG A 98 7.22 9.74 5.96
N PRO A 99 6.07 9.05 5.99
CA PRO A 99 4.88 9.57 6.69
C PRO A 99 5.13 9.82 8.18
N ARG A 100 5.95 8.99 8.83
CA ARG A 100 6.34 9.14 10.24
C ARG A 100 7.23 10.35 10.54
N GLN A 101 7.78 10.99 9.52
CA GLN A 101 8.66 12.15 9.66
C GLN A 101 7.88 13.46 9.51
N VAL A 102 6.59 13.39 9.15
CA VAL A 102 5.73 14.54 8.97
C VAL A 102 4.60 14.58 9.99
N THR A 103 4.11 15.78 10.25
CA THR A 103 2.90 16.04 11.04
C THR A 103 2.04 17.08 10.31
N ARG A 104 0.72 17.05 10.55
CA ARG A 104 -0.22 18.08 10.06
C ARG A 104 -0.37 19.25 11.04
N ASN A 105 0.22 19.14 12.21
CA ASN A 105 0.24 20.21 13.20
C ASN A 105 1.63 20.84 13.20
N PRO A 106 1.72 22.17 13.35
CA PRO A 106 3.01 22.84 13.53
C PRO A 106 3.75 22.24 14.73
N PRO A 107 5.09 22.16 14.68
CA PRO A 107 5.87 21.76 15.84
C PRO A 107 5.64 22.78 16.98
N THR A 108 5.29 22.26 18.17
CA THR A 108 5.30 23.00 19.44
C THR A 108 6.71 23.24 19.93
#